data_AF-A0A173RXF9-F1
#
_entry.id   AF-A0A173RXF9-F1
#
_cell.length_a   1.000
_cell.length_b   1.000
_cell.length_c   1.000
_cell.angle_alpha   90.00
_cell.angle_beta   90.00
_cell.angle_gamma   90.00
#
_symmetry.space_group_name_H-M   'P 1'
#
loop_
_entity.id
_entity.type
_entity.pdbx_description
1 polymer ?
#
loop_
_entity_poly.entity_id
_entity_poly.type
_entity_poly.pdbx_seq_one_letter_code
_entity_poly.pdbx_strand_id
1 'polypeptide(L)'
;MQSDNDIILIDQPEDDLDNKIIYDEVITAIAKKKQDIQFIFATHNANIPVLGDAERIFVVEYQDTTIDISQGNIDLKSTHKQIVDIMEGGEEAFDKRQLIYTSWK
;
A
#
# COMPACT_ATOMS: atom_id res chain seq x y z
N MET A 1 24.75 -2.04 18.95
CA MET A 1 24.08 -0.97 18.19
C MET A 1 24.22 -1.37 16.73
N GLN A 2 23.14 -1.86 16.12
CA GLN A 2 23.15 -2.16 14.68
C GLN A 2 23.22 -0.83 13.92
N SER A 3 24.01 -0.82 12.85
CA SER A 3 24.50 0.37 12.14
C SER A 3 23.73 0.60 10.82
N ASP A 4 23.23 1.81 10.66
CA ASP A 4 23.15 2.66 9.45
C ASP A 4 22.65 2.12 8.09
N ASN A 5 22.07 0.92 7.97
CA ASN A 5 21.28 0.51 6.79
C ASN A 5 20.43 -0.73 7.10
N ASP A 6 19.53 -0.62 8.08
CA ASP A 6 18.61 -1.71 8.38
C ASP A 6 17.51 -1.77 7.30
N ILE A 7 17.39 -2.94 6.66
CA ILE A 7 16.27 -3.26 5.78
C ILE A 7 15.26 -4.04 6.62
N ILE A 8 14.02 -3.58 6.66
CA ILE A 8 12.93 -4.26 7.35
C ILE A 8 11.95 -4.80 6.30
N LEU A 9 11.80 -6.12 6.29
CA LEU A 9 10.85 -6.84 5.46
C LEU A 9 9.64 -7.20 6.32
N ILE A 10 8.44 -6.79 5.89
CA ILE A 10 7.20 -7.05 6.61
C ILE A 10 6.19 -7.63 5.62
N ASP A 11 5.72 -8.82 5.92
CA ASP A 11 4.69 -9.52 5.16
C ASP A 11 3.38 -9.44 5.91
N GLN A 12 2.33 -9.00 5.23
CA GLN A 12 0.98 -8.81 5.76
C GLN A 12 0.94 -8.07 7.12
N PRO A 13 1.50 -6.86 7.23
CA PRO A 13 1.40 -6.06 8.47
C PRO A 13 -0.04 -5.80 8.91
N GLU A 14 -1.02 -5.90 8.01
CA GLU A 14 -2.45 -5.76 8.27
C GLU A 14 -3.12 -6.98 8.89
N ASP A 15 -2.49 -8.14 8.89
CA ASP A 15 -3.10 -9.34 9.45
C ASP A 15 -3.37 -9.14 10.95
N ASP A 16 -4.57 -9.47 11.39
CA ASP A 16 -5.07 -9.27 12.76
C ASP A 16 -5.12 -7.82 13.27
N LEU A 17 -4.79 -6.81 12.44
CA LEU A 17 -4.88 -5.39 12.78
C LEU A 17 -6.09 -4.74 12.10
N ASP A 18 -6.79 -3.89 12.83
CA ASP A 18 -7.83 -3.06 12.22
C ASP A 18 -7.20 -1.91 11.41
N ASN A 19 -7.97 -1.34 10.48
CA ASN A 19 -7.52 -0.22 9.64
C ASN A 19 -7.11 1.02 10.46
N LYS A 20 -7.63 1.18 11.68
CA LYS A 20 -7.27 2.30 12.56
C LYS A 20 -5.85 2.11 13.09
N ILE A 21 -5.48 0.91 13.54
CA ILE A 21 -4.12 0.62 13.99
C ILE A 21 -3.13 0.70 12.83
N ILE A 22 -3.50 0.21 11.65
CA ILE A 22 -2.68 0.37 10.44
C ILE A 22 -2.37 1.85 10.21
N TYR A 23 -3.40 2.70 10.23
CA TYR A 23 -3.24 4.13 10.03
C TYR A 23 -2.46 4.82 11.17
N ASP A 24 -2.91 4.65 12.41
CA ASP A 24 -2.42 5.41 13.57
C ASP A 24 -1.00 4.98 13.95
N GLU A 25 -0.67 3.69 13.86
CA GLU A 25 0.62 3.16 14.34
C GLU A 25 1.57 2.81 13.20
N VAL A 26 1.14 1.98 12.24
CA VAL A 26 2.03 1.45 11.20
C VAL A 26 2.48 2.56 10.24
N ILE A 27 1.53 3.30 9.65
CA ILE A 27 1.85 4.41 8.74
C ILE A 27 2.69 5.49 9.46
N THR A 28 2.31 5.82 10.69
CA THR A 28 3.06 6.79 11.51
C THR A 28 4.50 6.35 11.77
N ALA A 29 4.73 5.06 12.05
CA ALA A 29 6.06 4.52 12.26
C ALA A 29 6.91 4.57 10.98
N ILE A 30 6.32 4.17 9.85
CA ILE A 30 6.97 4.24 8.53
C ILE A 30 7.41 5.68 8.24
N ALA A 31 6.48 6.64 8.32
CA ALA A 31 6.76 8.05 8.03
C ALA A 31 7.91 8.63 8.87
N LYS A 32 8.01 8.21 10.14
CA LYS A 32 9.08 8.67 11.06
C LYS A 32 10.45 8.02 10.81
N LYS A 33 10.49 6.84 10.18
CA LYS A 33 11.69 6.00 10.10
C LYS A 33 12.21 5.77 8.69
N LYS A 34 11.38 5.96 7.66
CA LYS A 34 11.71 5.70 6.25
C LYS A 34 12.89 6.51 5.69
N GLN A 35 13.32 7.58 6.39
CA GLN A 35 14.51 8.37 6.00
C GLN A 35 15.82 7.66 6.35
N ASP A 36 15.82 6.84 7.41
CA ASP A 36 17.03 6.18 7.94
C ASP A 36 16.99 4.65 7.75
N ILE A 37 15.81 4.08 7.46
CA ILE A 37 15.55 2.64 7.38
C ILE A 37 14.78 2.35 6.08
N GLN A 38 15.20 1.31 5.35
CA GLN A 38 14.45 0.84 4.19
C GLN A 38 13.36 -0.14 4.63
N PHE A 39 12.12 0.15 4.27
CA PHE A 39 11.00 -0.78 4.46
C PHE A 39 10.59 -1.43 3.15
N ILE A 40 10.33 -2.74 3.21
CA ILE A 40 9.77 -3.51 2.11
C ILE A 40 8.54 -4.23 2.65
N PHE A 41 7.39 -3.92 2.06
CA PHE A 41 6.10 -4.49 2.45
C PHE A 41 5.57 -5.42 1.37
N ALA A 42 5.07 -6.58 1.79
CA ALA A 42 4.12 -7.38 1.03
C ALA A 42 2.74 -7.19 1.69
N THR A 43 1.78 -6.66 0.95
CA THR A 43 0.49 -6.23 1.51
C THR A 43 -0.59 -6.26 0.44
N HIS A 44 -1.83 -6.50 0.87
CA HIS A 44 -3.03 -6.32 0.07
C HIS A 44 -3.87 -5.12 0.53
N ASN A 45 -3.41 -4.37 1.55
CA ASN A 45 -4.09 -3.20 2.08
C ASN A 45 -3.59 -1.92 1.41
N ALA A 46 -4.43 -1.28 0.60
CA ALA A 46 -4.08 -0.06 -0.13
C ALA A 46 -3.64 1.11 0.76
N ASN A 47 -4.04 1.12 2.04
CA ASN A 47 -3.60 2.17 2.97
C ASN A 47 -2.08 2.21 3.14
N ILE A 48 -1.40 1.07 3.02
CA ILE A 48 0.05 0.99 3.22
C ILE A 48 0.83 1.68 2.11
N PRO A 49 0.70 1.31 0.82
CA PRO A 49 1.41 2.01 -0.25
C PRO A 49 0.90 3.45 -0.46
N VAL A 50 -0.39 3.72 -0.22
CA VAL A 50 -0.98 5.04 -0.48
C VAL A 50 -0.69 6.03 0.65
N LEU A 51 -0.98 5.67 1.91
CA LEU A 51 -0.80 6.59 3.04
C LEU A 51 0.62 6.53 3.61
N GLY A 52 1.34 5.43 3.39
CA GLY A 52 2.76 5.28 3.69
C GLY A 52 3.70 5.98 2.72
N ASP A 53 3.15 6.61 1.66
CA ASP A 53 3.90 7.38 0.67
C ASP A 53 5.02 6.53 0.01
N ALA A 54 4.64 5.41 -0.60
CA ALA A 54 5.62 4.45 -1.11
C ALA A 54 6.38 4.99 -2.34
N GLU A 55 7.70 5.09 -2.21
CA GLU A 55 8.59 5.56 -3.29
C GLU A 55 8.75 4.53 -4.42
N ARG A 56 8.52 3.25 -4.11
CA ARG A 56 8.57 2.16 -5.07
C ARG A 56 7.46 1.17 -4.78
N ILE A 57 6.69 0.87 -5.82
CA ILE A 57 5.58 -0.07 -5.75
C ILE A 57 5.83 -1.13 -6.82
N PHE A 58 5.82 -2.40 -6.41
CA PHE A 58 5.78 -3.55 -7.30
C PHE A 58 4.37 -4.10 -7.27
N VAL A 59 3.68 -4.00 -8.40
CA VAL A 59 2.36 -4.57 -8.57
C VAL A 59 2.55 -5.95 -9.17
N VAL A 60 2.08 -6.96 -8.43
CA VAL A 60 2.18 -8.37 -8.79
C VAL A 60 0.77 -8.87 -9.08
N GLU A 61 0.54 -9.35 -10.30
CA GLU A 61 -0.73 -9.89 -10.74
C GLU A 61 -0.55 -11.35 -11.16
N TYR A 62 -1.43 -12.23 -10.66
CA TYR A 62 -1.47 -13.63 -11.05
C TYR A 62 -2.54 -13.84 -12.12
N GLN A 63 -2.12 -14.18 -13.34
CA GLN A 63 -3.00 -14.46 -14.47
C GLN A 63 -2.84 -15.92 -14.91
N ASP A 64 -3.78 -16.78 -14.51
CA ASP A 64 -3.85 -18.22 -14.78
C ASP A 64 -2.60 -19.04 -14.41
N THR A 65 -1.51 -18.90 -15.16
CA THR A 65 -0.23 -19.61 -14.99
C THR A 65 0.98 -18.69 -15.01
N THR A 66 0.78 -17.39 -15.24
CA THR A 66 1.84 -16.38 -15.32
C THR A 66 1.71 -15.38 -14.17
N ILE A 67 2.86 -14.93 -13.69
CA ILE A 67 2.94 -13.81 -12.74
C ILE A 67 3.48 -12.62 -13.51
N ASP A 68 2.63 -11.60 -13.67
CA ASP A 68 3.02 -10.34 -14.26
C ASP A 68 3.45 -9.37 -13.17
N ILE A 69 4.61 -8.76 -13.36
CA ILE A 69 5.18 -7.79 -12.43
C ILE A 69 5.34 -6.47 -13.16
N SER A 70 4.79 -5.42 -12.57
CA SER A 70 5.02 -4.04 -13.01
C SER A 70 5.54 -3.21 -11.87
N GLN A 71 6.32 -2.18 -12.20
CA GLN A 71 6.96 -1.30 -11.24
C GLN A 71 6.51 0.13 -11.46
N GLY A 72 6.22 0.83 -10.37
CA GLY A 72 5.96 2.27 -10.36
C GLY A 72 6.24 2.88 -8.99
N ASN A 73 5.55 3.99 -8.72
CA ASN A 73 5.59 4.70 -7.44
C ASN A 73 4.24 5.37 -7.20
N ILE A 74 4.06 5.95 -6.01
CA ILE A 74 2.77 6.55 -5.64
C ILE A 74 2.39 7.81 -6.43
N ASP A 75 3.29 8.40 -7.23
CA ASP A 75 3.00 9.60 -8.02
C ASP A 75 2.47 9.28 -9.44
N LEU A 76 2.63 8.03 -9.89
CA LEU A 76 2.25 7.63 -11.25
C LEU A 76 0.77 7.27 -11.34
N LYS A 77 0.07 7.89 -12.30
CA LYS A 77 -1.34 7.56 -12.62
C LYS A 77 -1.54 6.09 -12.99
N SER A 78 -0.57 5.46 -13.66
CA SER A 78 -0.63 4.03 -13.96
C SER A 78 -0.65 3.19 -12.69
N THR A 79 0.14 3.57 -11.68
CA THR A 79 0.19 2.88 -10.40
C THR A 79 -1.08 3.12 -9.59
N HIS A 80 -1.65 4.33 -9.62
CA HIS A 80 -2.99 4.58 -9.03
C HIS A 80 -4.04 3.63 -9.58
N LYS A 81 -4.11 3.54 -10.92
CA LYS A 81 -5.05 2.65 -11.59
C LYS A 81 -4.85 1.20 -11.16
N GLN A 82 -3.60 0.73 -11.10
CA GLN A 82 -3.29 -0.63 -10.66
C GLN A 82 -3.67 -0.91 -9.20
N ILE A 83 -3.41 0.03 -8.28
CA ILE A 83 -3.84 -0.09 -6.88
C ILE A 83 -5.35 -0.19 -6.80
N VAL A 84 -6.08 0.68 -7.51
CA VAL A 84 -7.55 0.68 -7.51
C VAL A 84 -8.10 -0.63 -8.10
N ASP A 85 -7.54 -1.07 -9.22
CA ASP A 85 -8.01 -2.27 -9.92
C ASP A 85 -7.76 -3.54 -9.09
N ILE A 86 -6.62 -3.64 -8.38
CA ILE A 86 -6.21 -4.85 -7.66
C ILE A 86 -6.65 -4.85 -6.19
N MET A 87 -6.41 -3.75 -5.47
CA MET A 87 -6.63 -3.67 -4.02
C MET A 87 -8.00 -3.10 -3.64
N GLU A 88 -8.62 -2.29 -4.50
CA GLU A 88 -9.91 -1.65 -4.22
C GLU A 88 -11.09 -2.30 -4.97
N GLY A 89 -10.84 -3.39 -5.70
CA GLY A 89 -11.86 -4.15 -6.42
C GLY A 89 -12.39 -3.44 -7.68
N GLY A 90 -11.59 -2.56 -8.27
CA GLY A 90 -11.92 -1.85 -9.51
C GLY A 90 -12.48 -0.45 -9.31
N GLU A 91 -12.33 0.36 -10.37
CA GLU A 91 -12.77 1.77 -10.43
C GLU A 91 -14.25 1.95 -10.05
N GLU A 92 -15.14 1.08 -10.54
CA GLU A 92 -16.57 1.15 -10.22
C GLU A 92 -16.85 0.95 -8.71
N ALA A 93 -16.19 -0.04 -8.09
CA ALA A 93 -16.36 -0.32 -6.67
C ALA A 93 -15.79 0.80 -5.79
N PHE A 94 -14.66 1.38 -6.21
CA PHE A 94 -14.03 2.53 -5.57
C PHE A 94 -14.94 3.77 -5.63
N ASP A 95 -15.40 4.16 -6.82
CA ASP A 95 -16.25 5.34 -7.04
C ASP A 95 -17.59 5.22 -6.29
N LYS A 96 -18.20 4.03 -6.32
CA LYS A 96 -19.46 3.77 -5.59
C LYS A 96 -19.29 3.98 -4.09
N ARG A 97 -18.17 3.53 -3.50
CA ARG A 97 -17.86 3.78 -2.08
C ARG A 97 -17.65 5.27 -1.81
N GLN A 98 -16.91 5.96 -2.68
CA GLN A 98 -16.69 7.41 -2.54
C GLN A 98 -18.00 8.21 -2.59
N LEU A 99 -18.93 7.86 -3.48
CA LEU A 99 -20.24 8.49 -3.57
C LEU A 99 -21.05 8.34 -2.28
N ILE A 100 -21.08 7.12 -1.72
CA ILE A 100 -21.76 6.85 -0.43
C ILE A 100 -21.16 7.71 0.67
N TYR A 101 -19.83 7.71 0.83
CA TYR A 101 -19.17 8.52 1.87
C TYR A 101 -19.36 10.02 1.69
N THR A 102 -19.38 10.51 0.44
CA THR A 102 -19.64 11.92 0.15
C THR A 102 -21.06 12.32 0.54
N SER A 103 -22.03 11.41 0.44
CA SER A 103 -23.41 11.64 0.88
C SER A 103 -23.61 11.67 2.40
N TRP A 104 -22.63 11.18 3.16
CA TRP A 104 -22.65 11.20 4.63
C TRP A 104 -22.06 12.49 5.23
N LYS A 105 -21.43 13.32 4.39
CA LYS A 105 -20.90 14.64 4.76
C LYS A 105 -21.94 15.73 4.51
#